data_AF-A0A445FDB7-F1
#
_entry.id   AF-A0A445FDB7-F1
#
_cell.length_a   1.000
_cell.length_b   1.000
_cell.length_c   1.000
_cell.angle_alpha   90.00
_cell.angle_beta   90.00
_cell.angle_gamma   90.00
#
_symmetry.space_group_name_H-M   'P 1'
#
loop_
_entity.id
_entity.type
_entity.pdbx_description
1 polymer ?
#
loop_
_entity_poly.entity_id
_entity_poly.type
_entity_poly.pdbx_seq_one_letter_code
_entity_poly.pdbx_strand_id
1 'polypeptide(L)'
;MASLKTLYVVLAFALSLNLLIHTSLSSETPQSSQGPSTPKPLSAYEKYHSDCASKLKPHCGEQIFFGVFVGNQTVTNRCCLSLLNDRGKACHTDVTKFAVSLPTFKQNQTQILKRSEKVWNDCSSRLINLH
;
A
#
# COMPACT_ATOMS: atom_id res chain seq x y z
N MET A 1 17.85 -42.43 -5.47
CA MET A 1 18.67 -41.95 -6.60
C MET A 1 17.82 -40.96 -7.39
N ALA A 2 18.08 -39.66 -7.25
CA ALA A 2 17.32 -38.65 -8.01
C ALA A 2 17.71 -38.76 -9.50
N SER A 3 16.73 -38.79 -10.39
CA SER A 3 16.97 -38.85 -11.84
C SER A 3 17.71 -37.59 -12.29
N LEU A 4 18.62 -37.73 -13.25
CA LEU A 4 19.38 -36.62 -13.85
C LEU A 4 18.46 -35.47 -14.27
N LYS A 5 17.27 -35.79 -14.80
CA LYS A 5 16.24 -34.80 -15.18
C LYS A 5 15.72 -33.99 -13.99
N THR A 6 15.52 -34.64 -12.85
CA THR A 6 15.08 -33.98 -11.61
C THR A 6 16.15 -33.03 -11.09
N LEU A 7 17.42 -33.42 -11.17
CA LEU A 7 18.55 -32.56 -10.80
C LEU A 7 18.62 -31.31 -11.69
N TYR A 8 18.46 -31.47 -13.02
CA TYR A 8 18.44 -30.35 -13.96
C TYR A 8 17.31 -29.35 -13.70
N VAL A 9 16.10 -29.85 -13.40
CA VAL A 9 14.95 -28.99 -13.10
C VAL A 9 15.18 -28.17 -11.83
N VAL A 10 15.65 -28.81 -10.75
CA VAL A 10 15.94 -28.10 -9.49
C VAL A 10 17.05 -27.07 -9.67
N LEU A 11 18.10 -27.40 -10.42
CA LEU A 11 19.19 -26.48 -10.71
C LEU A 11 18.71 -25.28 -11.55
N ALA A 12 17.87 -25.52 -12.56
CA ALA A 12 17.30 -24.46 -13.39
C ALA A 12 16.41 -23.50 -12.58
N PHE A 13 15.58 -24.03 -11.67
CA PHE A 13 14.77 -23.19 -10.78
C PHE A 13 15.64 -22.38 -9.82
N ALA A 14 16.67 -22.98 -9.21
CA ALA A 14 17.58 -22.27 -8.31
C ALA A 14 18.36 -21.16 -9.03
N LEU A 15 18.84 -21.40 -10.24
CA LEU A 15 19.53 -20.39 -11.05
C LEU A 15 18.60 -19.24 -11.44
N SER A 16 17.36 -19.56 -11.79
CA SER A 16 16.33 -18.56 -12.15
C SER A 16 15.94 -17.68 -10.96
N LEU A 17 15.78 -18.28 -9.78
CA LEU A 17 15.50 -17.56 -8.53
C LEU A 17 16.66 -16.62 -8.14
N ASN A 18 17.92 -17.09 -8.24
CA ASN A 18 19.08 -16.24 -7.99
C ASN A 18 19.16 -15.07 -8.99
N LEU A 19 18.93 -15.32 -10.29
CA LEU A 19 18.96 -14.28 -11.31
C LEU A 19 17.92 -13.19 -11.02
N LEU A 20 16.70 -13.57 -10.64
CA LEU A 20 15.63 -12.63 -10.25
C LEU A 20 16.01 -11.76 -9.06
N ILE A 21 16.66 -12.35 -8.03
CA ILE A 21 17.13 -11.62 -6.85
C ILE A 21 18.21 -10.59 -7.24
N HIS A 22 19.16 -10.95 -8.10
CA HIS A 22 20.21 -10.03 -8.56
C HIS A 22 19.67 -8.89 -9.44
N THR A 23 18.66 -9.13 -10.29
CA THR A 23 18.04 -8.06 -11.08
C THR A 23 17.27 -7.04 -10.23
N SER A 24 16.77 -7.42 -9.06
CA SER A 24 16.10 -6.47 -8.14
C SER A 24 17.06 -5.45 -7.52
N LEU A 25 18.36 -5.77 -7.47
CA LEU A 25 19.40 -4.90 -6.91
C LEU A 25 20.05 -3.98 -7.96
N SER A 26 19.92 -4.29 -9.25
CA SER A 26 20.69 -3.62 -10.31
C SER A 26 19.89 -2.63 -11.18
N SER A 27 18.61 -2.38 -10.89
CA SER A 27 17.87 -1.28 -11.50
C SER A 27 18.08 0.02 -10.72
N GLU A 28 19.33 0.47 -10.58
CA GLU A 28 19.58 1.90 -10.41
C GLU A 28 19.50 2.54 -11.79
N THR A 29 18.37 3.19 -12.02
CA THR A 29 18.16 4.25 -13.03
C THR A 29 19.41 5.15 -13.11
N PRO A 30 19.83 5.63 -14.30
CA PRO A 30 20.98 6.53 -14.42
C PRO A 30 20.90 7.68 -13.41
N GLN A 31 21.82 7.65 -12.45
CA GLN A 31 21.94 8.59 -11.34
C GLN A 31 22.28 9.98 -11.92
N SER A 32 21.25 10.80 -12.08
CA SER A 32 21.40 12.25 -12.15
C SER A 32 22.05 12.69 -10.84
N SER A 33 23.29 13.13 -10.91
CA SER A 33 24.16 13.63 -9.84
C SER A 33 23.42 14.18 -8.61
N GLN A 34 23.38 13.43 -7.51
CA GLN A 34 22.93 13.92 -6.21
C GLN A 34 24.14 14.11 -5.28
N GLY A 35 24.43 15.38 -4.98
CA GLY A 35 25.22 15.76 -3.81
C GLY A 35 24.49 15.45 -2.49
N PRO A 36 25.06 15.83 -1.33
CA PRO A 36 24.53 15.48 -0.01
C PRO A 36 23.04 15.84 0.12
N SER A 37 22.20 14.82 0.24
CA SER A 37 20.74 14.97 0.26
C SER A 37 20.28 15.31 1.67
N THR A 38 20.26 16.59 2.01
CA THR A 38 19.41 17.06 3.10
C THR A 38 17.94 16.87 2.66
N PRO A 39 17.09 16.20 3.47
CA PRO A 39 15.67 16.04 3.13
C PRO A 39 15.03 17.41 3.01
N LYS A 40 14.42 17.71 1.85
CA LYS A 40 13.61 18.91 1.68
C LYS A 40 12.49 18.90 2.74
N PRO A 41 12.28 19.99 3.48
CA PRO A 41 11.17 20.07 4.43
C PRO A 41 9.83 19.82 3.72
N LEU A 42 9.02 18.92 4.28
CA LEU A 42 7.65 18.68 3.80
C LEU A 42 6.83 19.96 3.92
N SER A 43 6.09 20.29 2.88
CA SER A 43 5.07 21.32 2.95
C SER A 43 4.01 20.99 4.00
N ALA A 44 3.28 22.00 4.48
CA ALA A 44 2.15 21.79 5.39
C ALA A 44 1.11 20.82 4.81
N TYR A 45 0.93 20.85 3.48
CA TYR A 45 0.05 19.96 2.75
C TYR A 45 0.53 18.50 2.79
N GLU A 46 1.81 18.25 2.51
CA GLU A 46 2.38 16.90 2.60
C GLU A 46 2.40 16.38 4.04
N LYS A 47 2.64 17.27 5.01
CA LYS A 47 2.59 16.93 6.44
C LYS A 47 1.21 16.46 6.88
N TYR A 48 0.14 17.16 6.50
CA TYR A 48 -1.23 16.73 6.82
C TYR A 48 -1.55 15.32 6.29
N HIS A 49 -1.23 15.03 5.03
CA HIS A 49 -1.47 13.71 4.46
C HIS A 49 -0.62 12.62 5.11
N SER A 50 0.64 12.95 5.46
CA SER A 50 1.52 12.07 6.22
C SER A 50 0.98 11.81 7.62
N ASP A 51 0.49 12.82 8.33
CA ASP A 51 -0.15 12.68 9.64
C ASP A 51 -1.41 11.80 9.53
N CYS A 52 -2.14 11.90 8.43
CA CYS A 52 -3.27 11.05 8.13
C CYS A 52 -2.90 9.58 7.92
N ALA A 53 -1.83 9.31 7.16
CA ALA A 53 -1.36 7.96 6.88
C ALA A 53 -0.64 7.31 8.08
N SER A 54 0.17 8.08 8.79
CA SER A 54 1.14 7.60 9.80
C SER A 54 0.53 7.06 11.07
N LYS A 55 -0.74 7.38 11.32
CA LYS A 55 -1.35 7.06 12.60
C LYS A 55 -2.08 5.71 12.60
N LEU A 56 -2.47 5.15 11.45
CA LEU A 56 -3.09 3.80 11.45
C LEU A 56 -2.10 2.79 12.03
N LYS A 57 -2.57 1.90 12.94
CA LYS A 57 -1.73 0.78 13.42
C LYS A 57 -1.18 0.04 12.19
N PRO A 58 0.11 -0.34 12.13
CA PRO A 58 0.73 -0.83 10.88
C PRO A 58 -0.10 -1.87 10.13
N HIS A 59 -0.58 -2.89 10.86
CA HIS A 59 -1.47 -3.92 10.31
C HIS A 59 -2.82 -3.40 9.77
N CYS A 60 -3.44 -2.42 10.42
CA CYS A 60 -4.68 -1.83 9.92
C CYS A 60 -4.44 -0.90 8.73
N GLY A 61 -3.33 -0.17 8.71
CA GLY A 61 -2.90 0.60 7.55
C GLY A 61 -2.75 -0.29 6.32
N GLU A 62 -2.10 -1.44 6.48
CA GLU A 62 -1.95 -2.44 5.41
C GLU A 62 -3.30 -2.98 4.91
N GLN A 63 -4.19 -3.42 5.81
CA GLN A 63 -5.50 -3.94 5.39
C GLN A 63 -6.33 -2.89 4.64
N ILE A 64 -6.31 -1.64 5.12
CA ILE A 64 -7.03 -0.54 4.47
C ILE A 64 -6.39 -0.22 3.13
N PHE A 65 -5.06 -0.20 3.05
CA PHE A 65 -4.35 0.01 1.79
C PHE A 65 -4.73 -1.05 0.75
N PHE A 66 -4.61 -2.34 1.10
CA PHE A 66 -4.96 -3.42 0.17
C PHE A 66 -6.46 -3.46 -0.14
N GLY A 67 -7.34 -3.08 0.78
CA GLY A 67 -8.77 -2.95 0.51
C GLY A 67 -9.10 -1.83 -0.47
N VAL A 68 -8.43 -0.68 -0.35
CA VAL A 68 -8.69 0.52 -1.17
C VAL A 68 -7.94 0.50 -2.49
N PHE A 69 -6.62 0.34 -2.45
CA PHE A 69 -5.74 0.51 -3.61
C PHE A 69 -5.62 -0.75 -4.47
N VAL A 70 -5.67 -1.93 -3.86
CA VAL A 70 -5.57 -3.21 -4.58
C VAL A 70 -6.93 -3.89 -4.78
N GLY A 71 -7.81 -3.81 -3.79
CA GLY A 71 -9.17 -4.38 -3.83
C GLY A 71 -9.24 -5.87 -3.49
N ASN A 72 -8.17 -6.46 -2.93
CA ASN A 72 -8.09 -7.89 -2.63
C ASN A 72 -8.20 -8.23 -1.14
N GLN A 73 -8.37 -7.23 -0.27
CA GLN A 73 -8.39 -7.41 1.18
C GLN A 73 -9.71 -6.89 1.79
N THR A 74 -10.28 -7.68 2.69
CA THR A 74 -11.39 -7.23 3.55
C THR A 74 -10.84 -6.61 4.83
N VAL A 75 -11.41 -5.47 5.23
CA VAL A 75 -11.04 -4.79 6.48
C VAL A 75 -11.73 -5.46 7.67
N THR A 76 -10.95 -5.86 8.66
CA THR A 76 -11.45 -6.50 9.89
C THR A 76 -12.19 -5.50 10.78
N ASN A 77 -13.06 -5.99 11.68
CA ASN A 77 -13.81 -5.13 12.62
C ASN A 77 -12.88 -4.28 13.49
N ARG A 78 -11.78 -4.86 13.99
CA ARG A 78 -10.75 -4.14 14.74
C ARG A 78 -10.17 -2.97 13.93
N CYS A 79 -9.88 -3.19 12.65
CA CYS A 79 -9.33 -2.14 11.80
C CYS A 79 -10.37 -1.12 11.35
N CYS A 80 -11.64 -1.53 11.23
CA CYS A 80 -12.74 -0.58 11.09
C CYS A 80 -12.86 0.34 12.30
N LEU A 81 -12.77 -0.18 13.54
CA LEU A 81 -12.79 0.68 14.74
C LEU A 81 -11.62 1.67 14.75
N SER A 82 -10.42 1.25 14.38
CA SER A 82 -9.27 2.17 14.28
C SER A 82 -9.45 3.23 13.19
N LEU A 83 -10.01 2.85 12.03
CA LEU A 83 -10.32 3.79 10.95
C LEU A 83 -11.36 4.84 11.39
N LEU A 84 -12.44 4.40 12.02
CA LEU A 84 -13.56 5.26 12.40
C LEU A 84 -13.20 6.16 13.58
N ASN A 85 -12.57 5.61 14.63
CA ASN A 85 -12.31 6.33 15.88
C ASN A 85 -11.02 7.15 15.82
N ASP A 86 -9.96 6.62 15.20
CA ASP A 86 -8.65 7.27 15.28
C ASP A 86 -8.40 8.24 14.12
N ARG A 87 -8.90 7.93 12.91
CA ARG A 87 -8.66 8.75 11.69
C ARG A 87 -9.86 9.58 11.27
N GLY A 88 -11.04 8.94 11.24
CA GLY A 88 -12.26 9.58 10.75
C GLY A 88 -12.31 9.71 9.22
N LYS A 89 -13.48 10.16 8.73
CA LYS A 89 -13.84 10.14 7.30
C LYS A 89 -12.98 11.08 6.47
N ALA A 90 -12.76 12.29 6.98
CA ALA A 90 -12.03 13.34 6.28
C ALA A 90 -10.61 12.85 5.95
N CYS A 91 -9.91 12.36 6.97
CA CYS A 91 -8.55 11.86 6.84
C CYS A 91 -8.42 10.71 5.84
N HIS A 92 -9.32 9.71 5.93
CA HIS A 92 -9.41 8.60 4.97
C HIS A 92 -9.65 9.07 3.53
N THR A 93 -10.54 10.04 3.37
CA THR A 93 -10.93 10.57 2.05
C THR A 93 -9.81 11.39 1.45
N ASP A 94 -9.21 12.30 2.21
CA ASP A 94 -8.20 13.24 1.73
C ASP A 94 -6.90 12.53 1.39
N VAL A 95 -6.45 11.59 2.22
CA VAL A 95 -5.26 10.78 1.90
C VAL A 95 -5.46 9.92 0.65
N THR A 96 -6.68 9.38 0.44
CA THR A 96 -7.00 8.66 -0.79
C THR A 96 -6.96 9.61 -1.99
N LYS A 97 -7.59 10.79 -1.90
CA LYS A 97 -7.62 11.80 -2.98
C LYS A 97 -6.23 12.28 -3.35
N PHE A 98 -5.38 12.53 -2.36
CA PHE A 98 -3.99 12.86 -2.58
C PHE A 98 -3.26 11.70 -3.27
N ALA A 99 -3.39 10.47 -2.78
CA ALA A 99 -2.72 9.32 -3.37
C ALA A 99 -3.14 9.09 -4.84
N VAL A 100 -4.41 9.20 -5.19
CA VAL A 100 -4.86 9.03 -6.59
C VAL A 100 -4.42 10.16 -7.52
N SER A 101 -3.96 11.30 -6.99
CA SER A 101 -3.32 12.35 -7.79
C SER A 101 -1.90 11.96 -8.23
N LEU A 102 -1.27 11.00 -7.55
CA LEU A 102 0.07 10.53 -7.87
C LEU A 102 0.07 9.66 -9.14
N PRO A 103 1.10 9.74 -9.99
CA PRO A 103 1.18 8.98 -11.24
C PRO A 103 0.94 7.47 -11.07
N THR A 104 1.44 6.89 -9.96
CA THR A 104 1.30 5.48 -9.61
C THR A 104 -0.16 5.00 -9.56
N PHE A 105 -1.08 5.86 -9.11
CA PHE A 105 -2.47 5.48 -8.87
C PHE A 105 -3.45 6.15 -9.83
N LYS A 106 -3.00 7.14 -10.61
CA LYS A 106 -3.83 7.96 -11.49
C LYS A 106 -4.67 7.15 -12.48
N GLN A 107 -4.12 6.08 -13.05
CA GLN A 107 -4.83 5.21 -13.99
C GLN A 107 -6.04 4.51 -13.36
N ASN A 108 -5.98 4.22 -12.05
CA ASN A 108 -7.01 3.50 -11.31
C ASN A 108 -7.84 4.41 -10.39
N GLN A 109 -7.71 5.74 -10.53
CA GLN A 109 -8.31 6.73 -9.64
C GLN A 109 -9.79 6.46 -9.34
N THR A 110 -10.62 6.29 -10.37
CA THR A 110 -12.07 6.05 -10.20
C THR A 110 -12.35 4.79 -9.37
N GLN A 111 -11.62 3.70 -9.64
CA GLN A 111 -11.81 2.44 -8.92
C GLN A 111 -11.35 2.53 -7.46
N ILE A 112 -10.23 3.21 -7.22
CA ILE A 112 -9.66 3.42 -5.88
C ILE A 112 -10.62 4.27 -5.04
N LEU A 113 -11.14 5.38 -5.60
CA LEU A 113 -12.12 6.23 -4.90
C LEU A 113 -13.40 5.47 -4.56
N LYS A 114 -13.93 4.66 -5.50
CA LYS A 114 -15.10 3.81 -5.25
C LYS A 114 -14.85 2.80 -4.12
N ARG A 115 -13.67 2.15 -4.11
CA ARG A 115 -13.29 1.22 -3.05
C ARG A 115 -13.08 1.91 -1.71
N SER A 116 -12.51 3.11 -1.71
CA SER A 116 -12.34 3.94 -0.51
C SER A 116 -13.68 4.25 0.17
N GLU A 117 -14.67 4.66 -0.62
CA GLU A 117 -16.04 4.90 -0.13
C GLU A 117 -16.69 3.61 0.37
N LYS A 118 -16.56 2.51 -0.37
CA LYS A 118 -17.08 1.20 0.04
C LYS A 118 -16.49 0.76 1.39
N VAL A 119 -15.18 0.83 1.57
CA VAL A 119 -14.50 0.48 2.83
C VAL A 119 -15.04 1.32 3.99
N TRP A 120 -15.21 2.63 3.78
CA TRP A 120 -15.76 3.51 4.80
C TRP A 120 -17.19 3.13 5.21
N ASN A 121 -18.06 2.89 4.23
CA ASN A 121 -19.47 2.54 4.45
C ASN A 121 -19.62 1.16 5.09
N ASP A 122 -18.83 0.18 4.64
CA ASP A 122 -18.78 -1.15 5.24
C ASP A 122 -18.34 -1.08 6.71
N CYS A 123 -17.34 -0.27 7.03
CA CYS A 123 -16.92 -0.08 8.42
C CYS A 123 -17.98 0.65 9.25
N SER A 124 -18.59 1.72 8.71
CA SER A 124 -19.59 2.52 9.40
C SER A 124 -20.85 1.72 9.73
N SER A 125 -21.30 0.86 8.81
CA SER A 125 -22.48 0.01 9.05
C SER A 125 -22.28 -1.03 10.15
N ARG A 126 -21.03 -1.47 10.38
CA ARG A 126 -20.72 -2.43 11.47
C ARG A 126 -20.82 -1.81 12.86
N LEU A 127 -20.65 -0.49 13.00
CA LEU A 127 -20.89 0.20 14.27
C LEU A 127 -22.38 0.21 14.65
N ILE A 128 -23.27 0.23 13.66
CA ILE A 128 -24.73 0.21 13.89
C ILE A 128 -25.17 -1.17 14.39
N ASN A 129 -24.50 -2.24 13.98
CA ASN A 129 -24.83 -3.62 14.37
C ASN A 129 -24.14 -4.10 15.66
N LEU A 130 -23.46 -3.20 16.39
CA LEU A 130 -22.81 -3.49 17.67
C LEU A 130 -23.60 -2.96 18.89
N HIS A 131 -24.76 -2.33 18.64
CA HIS A 131 -25.77 -1.95 19.64
C HIS A 131 -27.06 -2.76 19.40
#